data_AF-A0A2A2TDA9-F1
#
_entry.id   AF-A0A2A2TDA9-F1
#
_cell.length_a   1.000
_cell.length_b   1.000
_cell.length_c   1.000
_cell.angle_alpha   90.00
_cell.angle_beta   90.00
_cell.angle_gamma   90.00
#
_symmetry.space_group_name_H-M   'P 1'
#
loop_
_entity.id
_entity.type
_entity.pdbx_description
1 polymer ?
#
loop_
_entity_poly.entity_id
_entity_poly.type
_entity_poly.pdbx_seq_one_letter_code
_entity_poly.pdbx_strand_id
1 'polypeptide(L)'
;MTTLNISLPDAMRAFIDEEVAKGDYSTASEYIRDLIRQAQKKAEEKKLEIMLLEGLDSGKPIEVTDEWWEQKRAQIMQRFPQKNK
;
A
#
# COMPACT_ATOMS: atom_id res chain seq x y z
N MET A 1 -7.94 1.11 -21.84
CA MET A 1 -8.07 2.19 -20.84
C MET A 1 -9.54 2.38 -20.54
N THR A 2 -9.88 2.55 -19.27
CA THR A 2 -11.25 2.88 -18.83
C THR A 2 -11.35 4.38 -18.67
N THR A 3 -12.44 5.00 -19.14
CA THR A 3 -12.67 6.44 -19.00
C THR A 3 -13.38 6.74 -17.68
N LEU A 4 -12.96 7.80 -17.00
CA LEU A 4 -13.57 8.30 -15.78
C LEU A 4 -13.96 9.77 -16.01
N ASN A 5 -15.26 10.06 -15.96
CA ASN A 5 -15.77 11.43 -16.06
C ASN A 5 -15.96 11.99 -14.64
N ILE A 6 -15.30 13.11 -14.35
CA ILE A 6 -15.40 13.81 -13.08
C ILE A 6 -15.78 15.27 -13.32
N SER A 7 -16.70 15.78 -12.50
CA SER A 7 -16.98 17.22 -12.45
C SER A 7 -16.09 17.84 -11.37
N LEU A 8 -15.40 18.91 -11.72
CA LEU A 8 -14.50 19.63 -10.83
C LEU A 8 -14.95 21.09 -10.73
N PRO A 9 -14.86 21.73 -9.55
CA PRO A 9 -15.01 23.18 -9.43
C PRO A 9 -13.99 23.92 -10.30
N ASP A 10 -14.36 25.10 -10.80
CA ASP A 10 -13.52 25.89 -11.70
C ASP A 10 -12.12 26.16 -11.12
N ALA A 11 -12.03 26.42 -9.81
CA ALA A 11 -10.75 26.63 -9.13
C ALA A 11 -9.82 25.41 -9.21
N MET A 12 -10.36 24.19 -9.10
CA MET A 12 -9.56 22.97 -9.21
C MET A 12 -9.12 22.73 -10.66
N ARG A 13 -9.98 23.04 -11.63
CA ARG A 13 -9.62 22.95 -13.05
C ARG A 13 -8.51 23.92 -13.40
N ALA A 14 -8.61 25.18 -12.98
CA ALA A 14 -7.59 26.19 -13.21
C ALA A 14 -6.23 25.79 -12.62
N PHE A 15 -6.22 25.20 -11.43
CA PHE A 15 -5.01 24.66 -10.81
C PHE A 15 -4.38 23.54 -11.65
N ILE A 16 -5.18 22.58 -12.14
CA ILE A 16 -4.67 21.50 -13.00
C ILE A 16 -4.11 22.07 -14.31
N ASP A 17 -4.77 23.06 -14.90
CA ASP A 17 -4.31 23.71 -16.13
C ASP A 17 -2.96 24.43 -15.91
N GLU A 18 -2.74 25.04 -14.74
CA GLU A 18 -1.44 25.64 -14.36
C GLU A 18 -0.34 24.59 -14.22
N GLU A 19 -0.63 23.44 -13.59
CA GLU A 19 0.34 22.33 -13.45
C GLU A 19 0.72 21.73 -14.81
N VAL A 20 -0.23 21.63 -15.74
CA VAL A 20 0.05 21.23 -17.13
C VAL A 20 0.89 22.30 -17.85
N ALA A 21 0.61 23.59 -17.63
CA ALA A 21 1.36 24.68 -18.24
C ALA A 21 2.83 24.77 -17.78
N LYS A 22 3.16 24.24 -16.60
CA LYS A 22 4.55 24.13 -16.09
C LYS A 22 5.40 23.16 -16.92
N GLY A 23 4.78 22.31 -17.73
CA GLY A 23 5.46 21.42 -18.68
C GLY A 23 5.78 20.02 -18.14
N ASP A 24 5.52 19.77 -16.86
CA ASP A 24 5.73 18.45 -16.23
C ASP A 24 4.67 17.42 -16.65
N TYR A 25 3.52 17.89 -17.14
CA TYR A 25 2.41 17.04 -17.58
C TYR A 25 1.87 17.52 -18.92
N SER A 26 1.57 16.59 -19.84
CA SER A 26 1.05 16.92 -21.16
C SER A 26 -0.48 17.08 -21.18
N THR A 27 -1.18 16.51 -20.18
CA THR A 27 -2.64 16.59 -20.07
C THR A 27 -3.11 16.55 -18.62
N ALA A 28 -4.31 17.10 -18.35
CA ALA A 28 -4.98 16.97 -17.05
C ALA A 28 -5.16 15.50 -16.62
N SER A 29 -5.44 14.60 -17.57
CA SER A 29 -5.57 13.16 -17.30
C SER A 29 -4.26 12.54 -16.81
N GLU A 30 -3.12 13.06 -17.27
CA GLU A 30 -1.80 12.61 -16.84
C GLU A 30 -1.49 13.06 -15.42
N TYR A 31 -1.73 14.33 -15.13
CA TYR A 31 -1.62 14.89 -13.79
C TYR A 31 -2.46 14.11 -12.77
N ILE A 32 -3.74 13.87 -13.08
CA ILE A 32 -4.65 13.11 -12.20
C ILE A 32 -4.16 11.66 -12.00
N ARG A 33 -3.67 11.00 -13.06
CA ARG A 33 -3.12 9.64 -12.95
C ARG A 33 -1.91 9.59 -12.03
N ASP A 34 -1.04 10.59 -12.10
CA ASP A 34 0.11 10.68 -11.21
C ASP A 34 -0.32 10.92 -9.76
N LEU A 35 -1.25 11.85 -9.51
CA LEU A 35 -1.84 12.05 -8.18
C LEU A 35 -2.44 10.76 -7.59
N ILE A 36 -3.13 9.96 -8.40
CA ILE A 36 -3.67 8.66 -7.96
C ILE A 36 -2.54 7.70 -7.56
N ARG A 37 -1.45 7.63 -8.33
CA ARG A 37 -0.30 6.77 -7.99
C ARG A 37 0.37 7.22 -6.69
N GLN A 38 0.53 8.52 -6.50
CA GLN A 38 1.06 9.08 -5.26
C GLN A 38 0.14 8.76 -4.06
N ALA A 39 -1.18 8.87 -4.25
CA ALA A 39 -2.15 8.51 -3.21
C ALA A 39 -2.10 7.01 -2.87
N GLN A 40 -1.98 6.13 -3.87
CA GLN A 40 -1.80 4.69 -3.66
C GLN A 40 -0.51 4.40 -2.88
N LYS A 41 0.61 5.02 -3.26
CA LYS A 41 1.89 4.86 -2.55
C LYS A 41 1.77 5.27 -1.08
N LYS A 42 1.18 6.43 -0.79
CA LYS A 42 0.92 6.89 0.58
C LYS A 42 0.03 5.94 1.37
N ALA A 43 -0.98 5.36 0.73
CA ALA A 43 -1.87 4.38 1.37
C ALA A 43 -1.11 3.09 1.75
N GLU A 44 -0.25 2.59 0.88
CA GLU A 44 0.59 1.41 1.17
C GLU A 44 1.63 1.70 2.25
N GLU A 45 2.27 2.89 2.23
CA GLU A 45 3.18 3.33 3.29
C GLU A 45 2.48 3.37 4.65
N LYS A 46 1.28 3.94 4.71
CA LYS A 46 0.47 3.98 5.94
C LYS A 46 0.09 2.58 6.43
N LYS A 47 -0.20 1.66 5.50
CA LYS A 47 -0.49 0.27 5.86
C LYS A 47 0.73 -0.43 6.46
N LEU A 48 1.92 -0.19 5.90
CA LEU A 48 3.18 -0.70 6.46
C LEU A 48 3.43 -0.14 7.86
N GLU A 49 3.22 1.17 8.05
CA GLU A 49 3.36 1.83 9.35
C GLU A 49 2.44 1.19 10.41
N ILE A 50 1.18 0.93 10.07
CA ILE A 50 0.24 0.24 10.97
C ILE A 50 0.76 -1.15 11.35
N MET A 51 1.24 -1.95 10.37
CA MET A 51 1.77 -3.28 10.65
C MET A 51 3.03 -3.24 11.54
N LEU A 52 3.88 -2.22 11.38
CA LEU A 52 5.05 -2.02 12.24
C LEU A 52 4.63 -1.68 13.67
N LEU A 53 3.64 -0.79 13.84
CA LEU A 53 3.08 -0.47 15.15
C LEU A 53 2.46 -1.69 15.81
N GLU A 54 1.66 -2.48 15.07
CA GLU A 54 1.12 -3.76 15.56
C GLU A 54 2.24 -4.72 15.99
N GLY A 55 3.36 -4.76 15.25
CA GLY A 55 4.53 -5.55 15.61
C GLY A 55 5.22 -5.07 16.90
N LEU A 56 5.34 -3.75 17.10
CA LEU A 56 5.89 -3.17 18.32
C LEU A 56 4.99 -3.44 19.53
N ASP A 57 3.67 -3.38 19.32
CA ASP A 57 2.67 -3.64 20.36
C ASP A 57 2.39 -5.13 20.57
N SER A 58 3.02 -6.02 19.78
CA SER A 58 2.79 -7.48 19.82
C SER A 58 3.35 -8.17 21.08
N GLY A 59 4.05 -7.43 21.94
CA GLY A 59 4.56 -7.90 23.22
C GLY A 59 6.09 -7.93 23.27
N LYS A 60 6.63 -8.75 24.17
CA LYS A 60 8.08 -8.80 24.37
C LYS A 60 8.75 -9.51 23.19
N PRO A 61 9.81 -8.92 22.60
CA PRO A 61 10.58 -9.61 21.57
C PRO A 61 11.17 -10.90 22.15
N ILE A 62 11.17 -11.95 21.34
CA ILE A 62 11.79 -13.24 21.64
C ILE A 62 13.00 -13.43 20.73
N GLU A 63 14.00 -14.13 21.21
CA GLU A 63 15.10 -14.58 20.37
C GLU A 63 14.60 -15.69 19.44
N VAL A 64 14.84 -15.53 18.14
CA VAL A 64 14.43 -16.48 17.11
C VAL A 64 15.65 -17.29 16.68
N THR A 65 15.79 -18.49 17.23
CA THR A 65 16.85 -19.45 16.91
C THR A 65 16.40 -20.48 15.86
N ASP A 66 17.34 -21.25 15.30
CA ASP A 66 17.03 -22.35 14.39
C ASP A 66 16.15 -23.41 15.05
N GLU A 67 16.44 -23.75 16.31
CA GLU A 67 15.64 -24.69 17.11
C GLU A 67 14.20 -24.17 17.30
N TRP A 68 14.04 -22.87 17.60
CA TRP A 68 12.72 -22.26 17.70
C TRP A 68 11.93 -22.40 16.39
N TRP A 69 12.58 -22.19 15.25
CA TRP A 69 11.96 -22.34 13.94
C TRP A 69 11.53 -23.79 13.64
N GLU A 70 12.36 -24.77 13.98
CA GLU A 70 12.03 -26.20 13.83
C GLU A 70 10.81 -26.58 14.68
N GLN A 71 10.81 -26.18 15.96
CA GLN A 71 9.69 -26.41 16.86
C GLN A 71 8.40 -25.74 16.35
N LYS A 72 8.49 -24.49 15.88
CA LYS A 72 7.34 -23.74 15.36
C LYS A 72 6.75 -24.39 14.11
N ARG A 73 7.58 -24.86 13.18
CA ARG A 73 7.13 -25.58 11.98
C ARG A 73 6.45 -26.90 12.34
N ALA A 74 7.02 -27.68 13.26
CA ALA A 74 6.42 -28.92 13.73
C ALA A 74 5.03 -28.67 14.36
N GLN A 75 4.88 -27.62 15.17
CA GLN A 75 3.60 -27.23 15.76
C GLN A 75 2.55 -26.85 14.69
N ILE A 76 2.93 -26.08 13.66
CA ILE A 76 2.01 -25.70 12.58
C ILE A 76 1.57 -26.92 11.78
N MET A 77 2.49 -27.83 11.44
CA MET A 77 2.17 -29.07 10.72
C MET A 77 1.24 -30.00 11.51
N GLN A 78 1.40 -30.08 12.83
CA GLN A 78 0.48 -30.84 13.69
C GLN A 78 -0.91 -30.20 13.76
N ARG A 79 -0.98 -28.86 13.74
CA ARG A 79 -2.25 -28.11 13.82
C ARG A 79 -3.03 -28.09 12.50
N PHE A 80 -2.32 -28.20 11.38
CA PHE A 80 -2.89 -28.28 10.05
C PHE A 80 -2.30 -29.50 9.31
N PRO A 81 -2.71 -30.73 9.66
CA PRO A 81 -2.35 -31.87 8.84
C PRO A 81 -2.89 -31.60 7.43
N GLN A 82 -2.00 -31.56 6.45
CA GLN A 82 -2.37 -31.32 5.05
C GLN A 82 -3.52 -32.28 4.71
N LYS A 83 -4.70 -31.73 4.42
CA LYS A 83 -5.75 -32.48 3.74
C LYS A 83 -5.21 -32.77 2.34
N ASN A 84 -4.60 -33.95 2.19
CA ASN A 84 -4.28 -34.52 0.89
C ASN A 84 -5.55 -34.48 0.03
N LYS A 85 -5.48 -33.81 -1.11
CA LYS A 85 -6.37 -33.99 -2.26
C LYS A 85 -5.61 -34.77 -3.32
#